data_AF-A0A9P5ILR1-F1
#
_entry.id   AF-A0A9P5ILR1-F1
#
_cell.length_a   1.000
_cell.length_b   1.000
_cell.length_c   1.000
_cell.angle_alpha   90.00
_cell.angle_beta   90.00
_cell.angle_gamma   90.00
#
_symmetry.space_group_name_H-M   'P 1'
#
loop_
_entity.id
_entity.type
_entity.pdbx_description
1 polymer ?
#
loop_
_entity_poly.entity_id
_entity_poly.type
_entity_poly.pdbx_seq_one_letter_code
_entity_poly.pdbx_strand_id
1 'polypeptide(L)'
;MGIPELWQLFDKAEVGENISTAAFAAQHFERERRPLRIAVDVSIWKFKCYLDKKEVEAIRKKVPSANPNEKNIFYKILKLLKLNIQLIFVADGSNRPKEKYGGQSPWYKYLSQDDKLLKKTVTSLGMIWHEAPGEAEAECAALQSRGVVDVVWTEDSDAFMFGCTSLIRFCHVKKPKVKRPGNNRNWVNESDETRREVDLDNIIIYRADKIQKQFPGLTRDGLVLFAVLKGGDYSKDGKSLTNCGAALALQIATAKEGFGGDLCNASHAQFPTWRKRLRQYLTRINKRIDVPDSFPDTRIVELYNKPLVSPERIMSDIGKFWNPSFDEMELQRFIAPIFNFG
;
A
#
# COMPACT_ATOMS: atom_id res chain seq x y z
N MET A 1 1.21 -8.17 -1.22
CA MET A 1 0.84 -6.99 -2.00
C MET A 1 2.14 -6.22 -2.10
N GLY A 2 2.62 -6.05 -3.33
CA GLY A 2 3.96 -5.59 -3.65
C GLY A 2 5.04 -6.64 -3.43
N ILE A 3 6.30 -6.17 -3.46
CA ILE A 3 7.50 -7.01 -3.43
C ILE A 3 8.02 -7.17 -1.99
N PRO A 4 7.85 -8.34 -1.33
CA PRO A 4 8.24 -8.51 0.06
C PRO A 4 9.73 -8.28 0.32
N GLU A 5 10.59 -8.69 -0.62
CA GLU A 5 12.03 -8.53 -0.53
C GLU A 5 12.46 -7.05 -0.58
N LEU A 6 11.66 -6.17 -1.20
CA LEU A 6 11.92 -4.73 -1.20
C LEU A 6 11.75 -4.15 0.22
N TRP A 7 10.69 -4.56 0.94
CA TRP A 7 10.53 -4.19 2.34
C TRP A 7 11.67 -4.72 3.21
N GLN A 8 12.13 -5.95 2.99
CA GLN A 8 13.29 -6.49 3.71
C GLN A 8 14.56 -5.68 3.47
N LEU A 9 14.77 -5.16 2.25
CA LEU A 9 15.90 -4.29 1.95
C LEU A 9 15.78 -2.96 2.70
N PHE A 10 14.60 -2.34 2.69
CA PHE A 10 14.37 -1.07 3.38
C PHE A 10 14.46 -1.19 4.90
N ASP A 11 13.96 -2.29 5.46
CA ASP A 11 14.03 -2.57 6.90
C ASP A 11 15.48 -2.81 7.34
N LYS A 12 16.28 -3.56 6.54
CA LYS A 12 17.71 -3.78 6.81
C LYS A 12 18.54 -2.50 6.74
N ALA A 13 18.16 -1.55 5.88
CA ALA A 13 18.83 -0.26 5.75
C ALA A 13 18.22 0.82 6.66
N GLU A 14 17.32 0.44 7.58
CA GLU A 14 16.67 1.33 8.55
C GLU A 14 16.06 2.58 7.89
N VAL A 15 15.46 2.39 6.71
CA VAL A 15 14.84 3.49 5.95
C VAL A 15 13.57 3.98 6.63
N GLY A 16 12.82 3.06 7.24
CA GLY A 16 11.54 3.34 7.88
C GLY A 16 11.72 4.08 9.21
N GLU A 17 11.06 5.22 9.34
CA GLU A 17 11.06 6.03 10.55
C GLU A 17 9.82 5.73 11.40
N ASN A 18 10.02 5.21 12.62
CA ASN A 18 8.94 5.02 13.58
C ASN A 18 8.66 6.35 14.29
N ILE A 19 7.43 6.84 14.19
CA ILE A 19 6.99 8.11 14.77
C ILE A 19 5.56 7.98 15.28
N SER A 20 5.21 8.71 16.33
CA SER A 20 3.81 8.79 16.75
C SER A 20 2.99 9.55 15.71
N THR A 21 1.76 9.11 15.50
CA THR A 21 0.84 9.72 14.53
C THR A 21 0.60 11.20 14.88
N ALA A 22 0.53 11.52 16.17
CA ALA A 22 0.38 12.89 16.66
C ALA A 22 1.60 13.76 16.34
N ALA A 23 2.82 13.26 16.55
CA ALA A 23 4.04 14.01 16.23
C ALA A 23 4.16 14.24 14.73
N PHE A 24 3.85 13.25 13.90
CA PHE A 24 3.87 13.39 12.45
C PHE A 24 2.87 14.45 11.95
N ALA A 25 1.64 14.44 12.47
CA ALA A 25 0.63 15.45 12.16
C ALA A 25 1.06 16.85 12.62
N ALA A 26 1.63 16.98 13.81
CA ALA A 26 2.12 18.26 14.34
C ALA A 26 3.27 18.84 13.50
N GLN A 27 4.28 18.02 13.16
CA GLN A 27 5.40 18.43 12.30
C GLN A 27 4.94 18.87 10.90
N HIS A 28 3.93 18.21 10.35
CA HIS A 28 3.32 18.64 9.09
C HIS A 28 2.62 19.99 9.24
N PHE A 29 1.80 20.16 10.27
CA PHE A 29 1.06 21.41 10.51
C PHE A 29 1.99 22.61 10.75
N GLU A 30 3.10 22.42 11.46
CA GLU A 30 4.12 23.46 11.67
C GLU A 30 4.72 23.98 10.35
N ARG A 31 4.94 23.08 9.39
CA ARG A 31 5.53 23.39 8.09
C ARG A 31 4.51 23.94 7.10
N GLU A 32 3.38 23.26 6.93
CA GLU A 32 2.40 23.54 5.87
C GLU A 32 1.28 24.48 6.31
N ARG A 33 1.14 24.75 7.61
CA ARG A 33 0.08 25.60 8.21
C ARG A 33 -1.34 25.16 7.85
N ARG A 34 -1.53 23.86 7.61
CA ARG A 34 -2.82 23.21 7.38
C ARG A 34 -2.78 21.77 7.90
N PRO A 35 -3.94 21.14 8.14
CA PRO A 35 -4.05 19.71 8.42
C PRO A 35 -3.27 18.81 7.46
N LEU A 36 -2.74 17.71 8.01
CA LEU A 36 -2.17 16.60 7.25
C LEU A 36 -3.28 15.89 6.48
N ARG A 37 -3.07 15.68 5.18
CA ARG A 37 -4.00 14.95 4.30
C ARG A 37 -3.43 13.60 3.93
N ILE A 38 -4.19 12.53 4.15
CA ILE A 38 -3.76 11.16 3.91
C ILE A 38 -4.70 10.46 2.93
N ALA A 39 -4.14 9.85 1.88
CA ALA A 39 -4.86 8.88 1.06
C ALA A 39 -4.74 7.49 1.67
N VAL A 40 -5.87 6.87 1.97
CA VAL A 40 -5.97 5.57 2.64
C VAL A 40 -6.34 4.52 1.61
N ASP A 41 -5.47 3.52 1.45
CA ASP A 41 -5.76 2.31 0.68
C ASP A 41 -6.74 1.43 1.46
N VAL A 42 -7.99 1.36 0.98
CA VAL A 42 -9.10 0.64 1.63
C VAL A 42 -8.78 -0.85 1.74
N SER A 43 -8.22 -1.45 0.69
CA SER A 43 -7.93 -2.89 0.63
C SER A 43 -6.91 -3.28 1.69
N ILE A 44 -5.86 -2.48 1.86
CA ILE A 44 -4.87 -2.68 2.91
C ILE A 44 -5.45 -2.47 4.31
N TRP A 45 -6.24 -1.42 4.52
CA TRP A 45 -6.85 -1.17 5.83
C TRP A 45 -7.81 -2.28 6.25
N LYS A 46 -8.63 -2.79 5.32
CA LYS A 46 -9.45 -3.98 5.56
C LYS A 46 -8.58 -5.16 5.95
N PHE A 47 -7.52 -5.44 5.17
CA PHE A 47 -6.62 -6.56 5.45
C PHE A 47 -5.93 -6.47 6.82
N LYS A 48 -5.54 -5.26 7.26
CA LYS A 48 -4.81 -5.06 8.52
C LYS A 48 -5.70 -4.90 9.75
N CYS A 49 -6.89 -4.33 9.60
CA CYS A 49 -7.77 -3.99 10.72
C CYS A 49 -8.94 -4.96 10.92
N TYR A 50 -9.26 -5.80 9.93
CA TYR A 50 -10.33 -6.79 10.07
C TYR A 50 -9.87 -7.95 10.94
N LEU A 51 -10.79 -8.45 11.75
CA LEU A 51 -10.58 -9.61 12.61
C LEU A 51 -10.64 -10.91 11.78
N ASP A 52 -10.09 -11.98 12.34
CA ASP A 52 -10.22 -13.30 11.75
C ASP A 52 -11.71 -13.72 11.70
N LYS A 53 -12.09 -14.47 10.66
CA LYS A 53 -13.48 -14.92 10.46
C LYS A 53 -14.07 -15.61 11.69
N LYS A 54 -13.27 -16.45 12.36
CA LYS A 54 -13.68 -17.16 13.59
C LYS A 54 -13.96 -16.18 14.74
N GLU A 55 -13.18 -15.09 14.85
CA GLU A 55 -13.40 -14.05 15.86
C GLU A 55 -14.69 -13.27 15.55
N VAL A 56 -14.91 -12.90 14.29
CA VAL A 56 -16.15 -12.23 13.84
C VAL A 56 -17.38 -13.10 14.10
N GLU A 57 -17.32 -14.39 13.74
CA GLU A 57 -18.41 -15.35 14.00
C GLU A 57 -18.69 -15.52 15.49
N ALA A 58 -17.65 -15.59 16.33
CA ALA A 58 -17.82 -15.70 17.78
C ALA A 58 -18.49 -14.45 18.38
N ILE A 59 -18.17 -13.26 17.87
CA ILE A 59 -18.83 -12.01 18.26
C ILE A 59 -20.30 -12.02 17.81
N ARG A 60 -20.55 -12.38 16.55
CA ARG A 60 -21.91 -12.41 15.98
C ARG A 60 -22.81 -13.48 16.61
N LYS A 61 -22.24 -14.58 17.13
CA LYS A 61 -23.00 -15.55 17.95
C LYS A 61 -23.58 -14.93 19.23
N LYS A 62 -22.87 -13.96 19.82
CA LYS A 62 -23.33 -13.25 21.03
C LYS A 62 -24.21 -12.05 20.68
N VAL A 63 -23.85 -11.33 19.62
CA VAL A 63 -24.55 -10.12 19.17
C VAL A 63 -24.71 -10.20 17.63
N PRO A 64 -25.82 -10.77 17.12
CA PRO A 64 -26.01 -11.02 15.69
C PRO A 64 -25.85 -9.79 14.79
N SER A 65 -26.23 -8.61 15.27
CA SER A 65 -26.12 -7.33 14.55
C SER A 65 -24.72 -6.71 14.56
N ALA A 66 -23.74 -7.30 15.25
CA ALA A 66 -22.43 -6.66 15.43
C ALA A 66 -21.59 -6.60 14.13
N ASN A 67 -21.01 -5.41 13.92
CA ASN A 67 -20.08 -5.10 12.82
C ASN A 67 -18.68 -4.78 13.37
N PRO A 68 -17.95 -5.78 13.90
CA PRO A 68 -16.69 -5.53 14.62
C PRO A 68 -15.57 -4.99 13.72
N ASN A 69 -15.55 -5.36 12.44
CA ASN A 69 -14.53 -4.94 11.49
C ASN A 69 -14.65 -3.44 11.16
N GLU A 70 -15.84 -3.01 10.78
CA GLU A 70 -16.14 -1.60 10.50
C GLU A 70 -16.02 -0.76 11.79
N LYS A 71 -16.40 -1.32 12.95
CA LYS A 71 -16.21 -0.69 14.26
C LYS A 71 -14.73 -0.45 14.59
N ASN A 72 -13.84 -1.41 14.28
CA ASN A 72 -12.40 -1.23 14.47
C ASN A 72 -11.84 -0.10 13.60
N ILE A 73 -12.22 -0.06 12.32
CA ILE A 73 -11.81 1.03 11.41
C ILE A 73 -12.38 2.37 11.89
N PHE A 74 -13.65 2.40 12.33
CA PHE A 74 -14.30 3.59 12.89
C PHE A 74 -13.51 4.18 14.07
N TYR A 75 -13.11 3.36 15.06
CA TYR A 75 -12.31 3.86 16.17
C TYR A 75 -10.95 4.42 15.74
N LYS A 76 -10.32 3.80 14.74
CA LYS A 76 -9.06 4.30 14.19
C LYS A 76 -9.26 5.65 13.49
N ILE A 77 -10.32 5.79 12.70
CA ILE A 77 -10.71 7.06 12.10
C ILE A 77 -10.89 8.13 13.17
N LEU A 78 -11.66 7.86 14.23
CA LEU A 78 -11.89 8.83 15.31
C LEU A 78 -10.58 9.31 15.96
N LYS A 79 -9.60 8.42 16.14
CA LYS A 79 -8.27 8.81 16.63
C LYS A 79 -7.56 9.78 15.68
N LEU A 80 -7.62 9.54 14.37
CA LEU A 80 -7.00 10.42 13.38
C LEU A 80 -7.72 11.77 13.28
N LEU A 81 -9.05 11.78 13.32
CA LEU A 81 -9.84 13.02 13.32
C LEU A 81 -9.55 13.89 14.56
N LYS A 82 -9.35 13.28 15.74
CA LYS A 82 -8.91 14.00 16.96
C LYS A 82 -7.56 14.71 16.80
N LEU A 83 -6.71 14.24 15.90
CA LEU A 83 -5.42 14.86 15.57
C LEU A 83 -5.55 15.90 14.44
N ASN A 84 -6.79 16.26 14.06
CA ASN A 84 -7.09 17.16 12.95
C ASN A 84 -6.46 16.67 11.63
N ILE A 85 -6.45 15.35 11.41
CA ILE A 85 -5.98 14.74 10.16
C ILE A 85 -7.16 14.61 9.20
N GLN A 86 -6.94 14.99 7.95
CA GLN A 86 -7.90 14.89 6.85
C GLN A 86 -7.66 13.61 6.04
N LEU A 87 -8.72 12.86 5.76
CA LEU A 87 -8.62 11.53 5.15
C LEU A 87 -9.44 11.44 3.86
N ILE A 88 -8.86 10.77 2.86
CA ILE A 88 -9.57 10.25 1.69
C ILE A 88 -9.37 8.75 1.61
N PHE A 89 -10.47 8.00 1.56
CA PHE A 89 -10.47 6.55 1.41
C PHE A 89 -10.57 6.21 -0.07
N VAL A 90 -9.57 5.49 -0.57
CA VAL A 90 -9.47 5.08 -1.98
C VAL A 90 -9.75 3.58 -2.06
N ALA A 91 -10.88 3.24 -2.66
CA ALA A 91 -11.25 1.87 -2.98
C ALA A 91 -10.81 1.50 -4.40
N ASP A 92 -10.49 0.24 -4.61
CA ASP A 92 -10.14 -0.27 -5.92
C ASP A 92 -11.33 -0.22 -6.89
N GLY A 93 -11.02 0.04 -8.17
CA GLY A 93 -11.97 0.08 -9.27
C GLY A 93 -12.31 -1.28 -9.89
N SER A 94 -13.15 -1.21 -10.92
CA SER A 94 -13.53 -2.37 -11.74
C SER A 94 -12.48 -2.74 -12.79
N ASN A 95 -11.63 -1.80 -13.23
CA ASN A 95 -10.71 -2.01 -14.37
C ASN A 95 -9.28 -2.32 -13.90
N ARG A 96 -9.14 -3.29 -12.99
CA ARG A 96 -7.83 -3.72 -12.48
C ARG A 96 -7.07 -4.56 -13.53
N PRO A 97 -5.73 -4.47 -13.60
CA PRO A 97 -4.94 -5.27 -14.53
C PRO A 97 -5.08 -6.78 -14.28
N LYS A 98 -5.36 -7.53 -15.35
CA LYS A 98 -5.51 -9.00 -15.26
C LYS A 98 -4.19 -9.67 -14.88
N GLU A 99 -3.08 -9.06 -15.25
CA GLU A 99 -1.71 -9.49 -15.01
C GLU A 99 -1.41 -9.64 -13.51
N LYS A 100 -1.96 -8.73 -12.67
CA LYS A 100 -1.80 -8.80 -11.21
C LYS A 100 -2.77 -9.75 -10.53
N TYR A 101 -4.01 -9.84 -11.00
CA TYR A 101 -5.06 -10.53 -10.24
C TYR A 101 -5.45 -11.91 -10.81
N GLY A 102 -5.00 -12.26 -12.02
CA GLY A 102 -5.48 -13.44 -12.74
C GLY A 102 -7.00 -13.40 -13.00
N GLY A 103 -7.56 -14.43 -13.63
CA GLY A 103 -9.01 -14.56 -13.80
C GLY A 103 -9.79 -14.82 -12.50
N GLN A 104 -9.09 -15.20 -11.42
CA GLN A 104 -9.67 -15.55 -10.12
C GLN A 104 -8.64 -15.28 -9.01
N SER A 105 -8.54 -14.05 -8.51
CA SER A 105 -7.99 -13.86 -7.16
C SER A 105 -8.97 -14.50 -6.15
N PRO A 106 -8.56 -15.39 -5.23
CA PRO A 106 -9.47 -15.95 -4.22
C PRO A 106 -10.18 -14.89 -3.36
N TRP A 107 -9.62 -13.68 -3.31
CA TRP A 107 -10.16 -12.53 -2.58
C TRP A 107 -11.29 -11.80 -3.34
N TYR A 108 -11.54 -12.17 -4.61
CA TYR A 108 -12.64 -11.69 -5.47
C TYR A 108 -14.02 -11.89 -4.84
N LYS A 109 -14.17 -12.85 -3.90
CA LYS A 109 -15.43 -13.08 -3.17
C LYS A 109 -15.68 -12.14 -1.99
N TYR A 110 -14.72 -11.33 -1.57
CA TYR A 110 -14.84 -10.45 -0.39
C TYR A 110 -14.73 -8.94 -0.71
N LEU A 111 -14.50 -8.59 -1.98
CA LEU A 111 -14.10 -7.24 -2.42
C LEU A 111 -15.17 -6.47 -3.21
N SER A 112 -16.40 -6.97 -3.33
CA SER A 112 -17.50 -6.21 -3.97
C SER A 112 -18.84 -6.22 -3.22
N GLN A 113 -18.99 -7.05 -2.19
CA GLN A 113 -20.10 -7.05 -1.23
C GLN A 113 -19.48 -7.00 0.17
N ASP A 114 -19.43 -5.94 0.97
CA ASP A 114 -20.17 -4.69 1.04
C ASP A 114 -19.22 -3.63 1.64
N ASP A 115 -18.44 -2.93 0.80
CA ASP A 115 -17.81 -1.67 1.26
C ASP A 115 -18.87 -0.62 1.58
N LYS A 116 -20.16 -0.86 1.29
CA LYS A 116 -21.29 0.02 1.60
C LYS A 116 -21.31 0.49 3.04
N LEU A 117 -21.12 -0.42 4.00
CA LEU A 117 -21.17 -0.04 5.41
C LEU A 117 -19.98 0.85 5.77
N LEU A 118 -18.78 0.48 5.33
CA LEU A 118 -17.57 1.27 5.56
C LEU A 118 -17.66 2.62 4.86
N LYS A 119 -18.01 2.65 3.57
CA LYS A 119 -18.26 3.84 2.76
C LYS A 119 -19.24 4.77 3.45
N LYS A 120 -20.42 4.25 3.85
CA LYS A 120 -21.43 5.04 4.55
C LYS A 120 -20.89 5.60 5.88
N THR A 121 -20.15 4.78 6.65
CA THR A 121 -19.49 5.21 7.89
C THR A 121 -18.49 6.34 7.65
N VAL A 122 -17.65 6.20 6.63
CA VAL A 122 -16.63 7.19 6.26
C VAL A 122 -17.29 8.49 5.80
N THR A 123 -18.28 8.43 4.90
CA THR A 123 -18.97 9.60 4.39
C THR A 123 -19.82 10.31 5.44
N SER A 124 -20.44 9.57 6.38
CA SER A 124 -21.19 10.17 7.49
C SER A 124 -20.28 10.90 8.49
N LEU A 125 -18.99 10.59 8.53
CA LEU A 125 -17.97 11.33 9.29
C LEU A 125 -17.37 12.50 8.48
N GLY A 126 -17.96 12.83 7.33
CA GLY A 126 -17.54 13.92 6.44
C GLY A 126 -16.38 13.57 5.51
N MET A 127 -15.68 12.44 5.69
CA MET A 127 -14.50 12.14 4.88
C MET A 127 -14.84 11.76 3.44
N ILE A 128 -13.84 11.88 2.56
CA ILE A 128 -13.99 11.59 1.15
C ILE A 128 -13.88 10.09 0.91
N TRP A 129 -14.84 9.53 0.18
CA TRP A 129 -14.72 8.21 -0.42
C TRP A 129 -14.53 8.34 -1.93
N HIS A 130 -13.47 7.72 -2.43
CA HIS A 130 -13.11 7.75 -3.84
C HIS A 130 -12.92 6.33 -4.37
N GLU A 131 -13.47 6.07 -5.56
CA GLU A 131 -13.32 4.80 -6.25
C GLU A 131 -12.30 5.01 -7.37
N ALA A 132 -11.15 4.36 -7.27
CA ALA A 132 -10.13 4.38 -8.30
C ALA A 132 -10.69 3.78 -9.61
N PRO A 133 -10.21 4.17 -10.79
CA PRO A 133 -10.61 3.51 -12.03
C PRO A 133 -9.97 2.11 -12.15
N GLY A 134 -8.75 1.94 -11.61
CA GLY A 134 -7.99 0.69 -11.57
C GLY A 134 -7.62 0.28 -10.15
N GLU A 135 -6.34 0.36 -9.81
CA GLU A 135 -5.79 -0.02 -8.50
C GLU A 135 -5.77 1.17 -7.53
N ALA A 136 -6.13 0.92 -6.26
CA ALA A 136 -6.21 1.95 -5.23
C ALA A 136 -4.84 2.56 -4.92
N GLU A 137 -3.78 1.76 -4.86
CA GLU A 137 -2.42 2.20 -4.57
C GLU A 137 -1.85 3.13 -5.65
N ALA A 138 -2.17 2.87 -6.92
CA ALA A 138 -1.79 3.71 -8.04
C ALA A 138 -2.54 5.06 -8.00
N GLU A 139 -3.84 5.02 -7.70
CA GLU A 139 -4.66 6.21 -7.52
C GLU A 139 -4.19 7.05 -6.32
N CYS A 140 -3.83 6.41 -5.20
CA CYS A 140 -3.26 7.09 -4.03
C CYS A 140 -1.94 7.81 -4.37
N ALA A 141 -1.04 7.15 -5.10
CA ALA A 141 0.21 7.77 -5.57
C ALA A 141 -0.06 8.96 -6.52
N ALA A 142 -1.06 8.84 -7.39
CA ALA A 142 -1.49 9.93 -8.27
C ALA A 142 -2.09 11.11 -7.49
N LEU A 143 -2.90 10.87 -6.45
CA LEU A 143 -3.42 11.92 -5.56
C LEU A 143 -2.29 12.66 -4.83
N GLN A 144 -1.26 11.94 -4.37
CA GLN A 144 -0.11 12.56 -3.71
C GLN A 144 0.73 13.39 -4.68
N SER A 145 1.10 12.82 -5.83
CA SER A 145 1.94 13.50 -6.83
C SER A 145 1.29 14.78 -7.39
N ARG A 146 -0.04 14.86 -7.37
CA ARG A 146 -0.83 16.06 -7.74
C ARG A 146 -1.10 17.01 -6.58
N GLY A 147 -0.58 16.74 -5.38
CA GLY A 147 -0.73 17.59 -4.20
C GLY A 147 -2.13 17.59 -3.57
N VAL A 148 -2.98 16.62 -3.91
CA VAL A 148 -4.30 16.47 -3.27
C VAL A 148 -4.13 15.99 -1.83
N VAL A 149 -3.21 15.05 -1.61
CA VAL A 149 -2.82 14.55 -0.29
C VAL A 149 -1.31 14.71 -0.08
N ASP A 150 -0.88 14.65 1.18
CA ASP A 150 0.54 14.73 1.55
C ASP A 150 1.22 13.36 1.58
N VAL A 151 0.47 12.32 1.94
CA VAL A 151 1.02 11.00 2.24
C VAL A 151 0.03 9.89 1.89
N VAL A 152 0.56 8.75 1.45
CA VAL A 152 -0.24 7.54 1.15
C VAL A 152 -0.12 6.54 2.29
N TRP A 153 -1.23 6.02 2.80
CA TRP A 153 -1.25 4.95 3.80
C TRP A 153 -1.58 3.62 3.13
N THR A 154 -0.55 2.86 2.81
CA THR A 154 -0.62 1.53 2.20
C THR A 154 0.55 0.65 2.67
N GLU A 155 0.43 -0.65 2.48
CA GLU A 155 1.49 -1.63 2.72
C GLU A 155 2.08 -2.15 1.41
N ASP A 156 1.52 -1.71 0.28
CA ASP A 156 2.00 -2.09 -1.04
C ASP A 156 3.20 -1.20 -1.44
N SER A 157 4.33 -1.84 -1.74
CA SER A 157 5.52 -1.14 -2.20
C SER A 157 5.41 -0.66 -3.65
N ASP A 158 4.44 -1.17 -4.44
CA ASP A 158 4.14 -0.70 -5.79
C ASP A 158 3.78 0.79 -5.81
N ALA A 159 3.27 1.36 -4.70
CA ALA A 159 3.00 2.79 -4.59
C ALA A 159 4.22 3.66 -4.96
N PHE A 160 5.44 3.27 -4.57
CA PHE A 160 6.66 4.00 -4.95
C PHE A 160 6.96 3.90 -6.46
N MET A 161 6.60 2.78 -7.09
CA MET A 161 6.73 2.58 -8.54
C MET A 161 5.70 3.41 -9.31
N PHE A 162 4.54 3.70 -8.72
CA PHE A 162 3.56 4.65 -9.26
C PHE A 162 3.89 6.13 -8.97
N GLY A 163 5.01 6.41 -8.28
CA GLY A 163 5.47 7.78 -8.04
C GLY A 163 5.14 8.34 -6.65
N CYS A 164 4.70 7.51 -5.71
CA CYS A 164 4.59 7.91 -4.30
C CYS A 164 5.96 8.36 -3.77
N THR A 165 5.99 9.46 -3.01
CA THR A 165 7.21 10.01 -2.39
C THR A 165 7.19 9.91 -0.87
N SER A 166 6.02 9.78 -0.25
CA SER A 166 5.86 9.58 1.20
C SER A 166 4.76 8.57 1.51
N LEU A 167 5.11 7.54 2.25
CA LEU A 167 4.25 6.37 2.48
C LEU A 167 4.21 6.02 3.98
N ILE A 168 3.01 5.80 4.50
CA ILE A 168 2.73 5.32 5.86
C ILE A 168 2.46 3.82 5.82
N ARG A 169 3.17 3.07 6.66
CA ARG A 169 2.86 1.68 7.02
C ARG A 169 2.39 1.57 8.46
N PHE A 170 1.67 0.49 8.75
CA PHE A 170 1.24 0.17 10.10
C PHE A 170 2.45 -0.20 10.96
N CYS A 171 2.58 0.45 12.11
CA CYS A 171 3.49 -0.01 13.14
C CYS A 171 2.88 -1.25 13.83
N HIS A 172 3.74 -2.17 14.26
CA HIS A 172 3.32 -3.41 14.92
C HIS A 172 3.99 -3.54 16.28
N VAL A 173 3.18 -3.75 17.31
CA VAL A 173 3.66 -4.08 18.66
C VAL A 173 3.61 -5.59 18.87
N LYS A 174 4.65 -6.14 19.48
CA LYS A 174 4.64 -7.53 19.95
C LYS A 174 3.90 -7.56 21.28
N LYS A 175 2.79 -8.29 21.36
CA LYS A 175 2.14 -8.59 22.64
C LYS A 175 2.26 -10.08 22.96
N PRO A 176 2.45 -10.44 24.24
CA PRO A 176 2.39 -11.83 24.66
C PRO A 176 1.00 -12.39 24.32
N LYS A 177 0.95 -13.60 23.74
CA LYS A 177 -0.31 -14.30 23.53
C LYS A 177 -0.93 -14.58 24.90
N VAL A 178 -2.13 -14.07 25.16
CA VAL A 178 -2.88 -14.42 26.37
C VAL A 178 -3.16 -15.93 26.32
N LYS A 179 -2.54 -16.69 27.22
CA LYS A 179 -2.80 -18.13 27.39
C LYS A 179 -4.27 -18.30 27.78
N ARG A 180 -5.10 -18.77 26.85
CA ARG A 180 -6.48 -19.18 27.18
C ARG A 180 -6.40 -20.46 28.02
N PRO A 181 -7.09 -20.57 29.16
CA PRO A 181 -7.16 -21.82 29.89
C PRO A 181 -8.01 -22.80 29.07
N GLY A 182 -7.36 -23.72 28.36
CA GLY A 182 -8.03 -24.70 27.50
C GLY A 182 -7.05 -25.72 26.93
N ASN A 183 -7.10 -26.92 27.51
CA ASN A 183 -6.39 -28.17 27.20
C ASN A 183 -5.69 -28.31 25.83
N ASN A 184 -4.36 -28.17 25.83
CA ASN A 184 -3.50 -29.27 25.38
C ASN A 184 -2.06 -29.06 25.86
N ARG A 185 -1.61 -29.90 26.79
CA ARG A 185 -0.19 -30.07 27.10
C ARG A 185 0.38 -31.01 26.05
N ASN A 186 0.97 -30.45 25.00
CA ASN A 186 2.18 -30.94 24.34
C ASN A 186 2.35 -30.21 23.01
N TRP A 187 3.62 -29.89 22.70
CA TRP A 187 4.12 -29.15 21.52
C TRP A 187 4.09 -27.62 21.67
N VAL A 188 5.04 -27.10 22.45
CA VAL A 188 5.41 -25.67 22.41
C VAL A 188 6.61 -25.52 21.49
N ASN A 189 6.39 -24.98 20.29
CA ASN A 189 7.46 -24.34 19.54
C ASN A 189 7.68 -22.96 20.17
N GLU A 190 8.87 -22.74 20.72
CA GLU A 190 9.29 -21.53 21.47
C GLU A 190 9.17 -20.22 20.67
N SER A 191 8.99 -20.31 19.34
CA SER A 191 8.88 -19.18 18.42
C SER A 191 7.48 -18.54 18.31
N ASP A 192 6.45 -19.10 18.97
CA ASP A 192 5.05 -18.75 18.70
C ASP A 192 4.30 -18.15 19.91
N GLU A 193 4.99 -17.43 20.80
CA GLU A 193 4.41 -16.84 22.02
C GLU A 193 3.90 -15.39 21.88
N THR A 194 4.07 -14.73 20.74
CA THR A 194 3.64 -13.33 20.56
C THR A 194 2.68 -13.14 19.36
N ARG A 195 1.61 -12.36 19.55
CA ARG A 195 0.77 -11.87 18.44
C ARG A 195 1.28 -10.48 18.06
N ARG A 196 1.44 -10.22 16.76
CA ARG A 196 1.67 -8.86 16.26
C ARG A 196 0.32 -8.15 16.20
N GLU A 197 0.17 -7.12 17.00
CA GLU A 197 -1.01 -6.25 16.95
C GLU A 197 -0.62 -4.95 16.25
N VAL A 198 -1.57 -4.35 15.54
CA VAL A 198 -1.39 -3.01 14.98
C VAL A 198 -1.27 -2.02 16.14
N ASP A 199 -0.20 -1.24 16.13
CA ASP A 199 -0.10 -0.05 16.96
C ASP A 199 -1.03 1.02 16.39
N LEU A 200 -1.91 1.56 17.24
CA LEU A 200 -2.88 2.58 16.83
C LEU A 200 -2.36 4.00 17.03
N ASP A 201 -1.24 4.16 17.74
CA ASP A 201 -0.70 5.47 18.09
C ASP A 201 0.58 5.77 17.30
N ASN A 202 1.33 4.73 16.90
CA ASN A 202 2.54 4.87 16.09
C ASN A 202 2.38 4.37 14.65
N ILE A 203 3.19 4.95 13.76
CA ILE A 203 3.25 4.63 12.34
C ILE A 203 4.69 4.53 11.88
N ILE A 204 4.92 3.85 10.74
CA ILE A 204 6.23 3.81 10.10
C ILE A 204 6.16 4.62 8.81
N ILE A 205 7.00 5.65 8.70
CA ILE A 205 7.08 6.51 7.53
C ILE A 205 8.26 6.09 6.65
N TYR A 206 7.99 5.89 5.37
CA TYR A 206 9.02 5.73 4.33
C TYR A 206 8.95 6.94 3.39
N ARG A 207 10.11 7.49 3.04
CA ARG A 207 10.21 8.63 2.13
C ARG A 207 11.18 8.33 1.00
N ALA A 208 10.83 8.74 -0.22
CA ALA A 208 11.63 8.47 -1.41
C ALA A 208 13.02 9.12 -1.35
N ASP A 209 13.17 10.30 -0.73
CA ASP A 209 14.46 10.95 -0.51
C ASP A 209 15.36 10.12 0.42
N LYS A 210 14.79 9.53 1.48
CA LYS A 210 15.51 8.64 2.40
C LYS A 210 15.90 7.33 1.72
N ILE A 211 15.00 6.75 0.91
CA ILE A 211 15.29 5.57 0.09
C ILE A 211 16.48 5.88 -0.83
N GLN A 212 16.43 6.98 -1.59
CA GLN A 212 17.52 7.36 -2.50
C GLN A 212 18.83 7.68 -1.78
N LYS A 213 18.77 8.22 -0.55
CA LYS A 213 19.97 8.45 0.26
C LYS A 213 20.64 7.14 0.68
N GLN A 214 19.86 6.13 1.07
CA GLN A 214 20.39 4.81 1.47
C GLN A 214 20.77 3.93 0.26
N PHE A 215 20.05 4.10 -0.86
CA PHE A 215 20.28 3.38 -2.11
C PHE A 215 20.45 4.37 -3.27
N PRO A 216 21.64 4.99 -3.41
CA PRO A 216 21.90 5.95 -4.49
C PRO A 216 21.59 5.33 -5.86
N GLY A 217 20.76 6.02 -6.64
CA GLY A 217 20.31 5.55 -7.95
C GLY A 217 19.00 4.76 -7.95
N LEU A 218 18.46 4.38 -6.79
CA LEU A 218 17.14 3.74 -6.68
C LEU A 218 16.01 4.77 -6.79
N THR A 219 15.85 5.34 -7.98
CA THR A 219 14.74 6.23 -8.34
C THR A 219 13.45 5.43 -8.51
N ARG A 220 12.34 6.13 -8.78
CA ARG A 220 11.06 5.49 -9.16
C ARG A 220 11.24 4.52 -10.34
N ASP A 221 11.98 4.92 -11.37
CA ASP A 221 12.28 4.07 -12.53
C ASP A 221 13.22 2.90 -12.17
N GLY A 222 14.14 3.11 -11.21
CA GLY A 222 14.94 2.03 -10.64
C GLY A 222 14.10 1.00 -9.89
N LEU A 223 13.08 1.43 -9.15
CA LEU A 223 12.13 0.55 -8.47
C LEU A 223 11.26 -0.23 -9.47
N VAL A 224 10.81 0.40 -10.56
CA VAL A 224 10.13 -0.30 -11.66
C VAL A 224 11.05 -1.37 -12.26
N LEU A 225 12.32 -1.03 -12.52
CA LEU A 225 13.28 -2.02 -13.00
C LEU A 225 13.48 -3.16 -12.01
N PHE A 226 13.59 -2.85 -10.71
CA PHE A 226 13.69 -3.87 -9.67
C PHE A 226 12.52 -4.86 -9.73
N ALA A 227 11.28 -4.35 -9.88
CA ALA A 227 10.08 -5.16 -10.02
C ALA A 227 10.08 -6.01 -11.30
N VAL A 228 10.51 -5.45 -12.42
CA VAL A 228 10.58 -6.15 -13.70
C VAL A 228 11.65 -7.26 -13.68
N LEU A 229 12.80 -7.03 -13.02
CA LEU A 229 13.88 -8.01 -12.90
C LEU A 229 13.54 -9.13 -11.92
N LYS A 230 13.19 -8.80 -10.67
CA LYS A 230 12.97 -9.76 -9.58
C LYS A 230 11.59 -10.42 -9.62
N GLY A 231 10.63 -9.73 -10.21
CA GLY A 231 9.22 -10.08 -10.18
C GLY A 231 8.46 -9.26 -9.14
N GLY A 232 7.52 -8.45 -9.63
CA GLY A 232 6.51 -7.77 -8.84
C GLY A 232 5.13 -8.37 -9.04
N ASP A 233 4.11 -7.63 -8.65
CA ASP A 233 2.73 -8.12 -8.63
C ASP A 233 2.19 -8.45 -10.03
N TYR A 234 2.71 -7.80 -11.08
CA TYR A 234 2.36 -8.08 -12.49
C TYR A 234 3.20 -9.18 -13.17
N SER A 235 4.29 -9.64 -12.55
CA SER A 235 5.28 -10.52 -13.18
C SER A 235 4.98 -12.02 -13.01
N LYS A 236 3.70 -12.38 -12.93
CA LYS A 236 3.25 -13.77 -12.81
C LYS A 236 3.67 -14.59 -14.04
N ASP A 237 3.73 -15.92 -13.89
CA ASP A 237 4.02 -16.88 -14.96
C ASP A 237 5.42 -16.77 -15.62
N GLY A 238 6.45 -16.42 -14.84
CA GLY A 238 7.83 -16.43 -15.32
C GLY A 238 8.21 -15.23 -16.18
N LYS A 239 7.47 -14.12 -16.06
CA LYS A 239 7.74 -12.86 -16.78
C LYS A 239 8.88 -12.02 -16.18
N SER A 240 9.37 -12.41 -15.00
CA SER A 240 10.60 -11.88 -14.40
C SER A 240 11.83 -12.67 -14.86
N LEU A 241 13.04 -12.13 -14.64
CA LEU A 241 14.26 -12.87 -14.99
C LEU A 241 14.50 -14.06 -14.06
N THR A 242 14.67 -15.24 -14.65
CA THR A 242 15.07 -16.45 -13.93
C THR A 242 16.42 -16.25 -13.26
N ASN A 243 16.56 -16.72 -12.01
CA ASN A 243 17.78 -16.59 -11.20
C ASN A 243 18.22 -15.13 -10.89
N CYS A 244 17.34 -14.14 -11.09
CA CYS A 244 17.60 -12.76 -10.65
C CYS A 244 17.12 -12.56 -9.19
N GLY A 245 18.02 -12.73 -8.24
CA GLY A 245 17.76 -12.45 -6.82
C GLY A 245 17.67 -10.96 -6.50
N ALA A 246 17.06 -10.62 -5.36
CA ALA A 246 16.83 -9.22 -4.94
C ALA A 246 18.12 -8.39 -4.88
N ALA A 247 19.24 -8.96 -4.41
CA ALA A 247 20.52 -8.26 -4.34
C ALA A 247 21.05 -7.86 -5.73
N LEU A 248 20.87 -8.73 -6.73
CA LEU A 248 21.30 -8.44 -8.09
C LEU A 248 20.33 -7.48 -8.80
N ALA A 249 19.03 -7.64 -8.60
CA ALA A 249 18.03 -6.69 -9.09
C ALA A 249 18.31 -5.28 -8.54
N LEU A 250 18.63 -5.16 -7.24
CA LEU A 250 19.04 -3.90 -6.63
C LEU A 250 20.32 -3.35 -7.26
N GLN A 251 21.36 -4.18 -7.42
CA GLN A 251 22.62 -3.77 -8.04
C GLN A 251 22.41 -3.19 -9.46
N ILE A 252 21.54 -3.81 -10.26
CA ILE A 252 21.23 -3.34 -11.62
C ILE A 252 20.37 -2.07 -11.57
N ALA A 253 19.39 -2.00 -10.66
CA ALA A 253 18.52 -0.85 -10.47
C ALA A 253 19.28 0.41 -10.04
N THR A 254 20.33 0.26 -9.23
CA THR A 254 21.19 1.36 -8.76
C THR A 254 22.43 1.58 -9.62
N ALA A 255 22.56 0.90 -10.76
CA ALA A 255 23.73 0.97 -11.60
C ALA A 255 23.87 2.37 -12.24
N LYS A 256 25.12 2.87 -12.36
CA LYS A 256 25.41 4.19 -12.97
C LYS A 256 24.97 4.29 -14.43
N GLU A 257 24.84 3.13 -15.08
CA GLU A 257 24.39 2.98 -16.46
C GLU A 257 22.91 3.37 -16.66
N GLY A 258 22.13 3.55 -15.60
CA GLY A 258 20.80 4.16 -15.68
C GLY A 258 19.72 3.27 -16.31
N PHE A 259 19.83 1.94 -16.17
CA PHE A 259 18.93 0.99 -16.83
C PHE A 259 17.45 1.22 -16.55
N GLY A 260 17.09 1.71 -15.35
CA GLY A 260 15.71 1.97 -14.98
C GLY A 260 15.11 3.12 -15.79
N GLY A 261 15.83 4.24 -15.87
CA GLY A 261 15.41 5.38 -16.68
C GLY A 261 15.34 5.03 -18.17
N ASP A 262 16.33 4.28 -18.67
CA ASP A 262 16.30 3.80 -20.06
C ASP A 262 15.11 2.87 -20.31
N LEU A 263 14.78 1.98 -19.36
CA LEU A 263 13.64 1.07 -19.47
C LEU A 263 12.32 1.85 -19.53
N CYS A 264 12.15 2.85 -18.66
CA CYS A 264 10.88 3.55 -18.52
C CYS A 264 10.62 4.56 -19.65
N ASN A 265 11.67 5.10 -20.26
CA ASN A 265 11.58 6.06 -21.36
C ASN A 265 11.71 5.40 -22.75
N ALA A 266 12.05 4.11 -22.83
CA ALA A 266 12.18 3.41 -24.10
C ALA A 266 10.82 3.16 -24.78
N SER A 267 10.79 3.39 -26.09
CA SER A 267 9.77 2.84 -26.98
C SER A 267 9.99 1.34 -27.21
N HIS A 268 8.96 0.64 -27.69
CA HIS A 268 9.05 -0.81 -27.98
C HIS A 268 10.20 -1.17 -28.92
N ALA A 269 10.50 -0.29 -29.89
CA ALA A 269 11.60 -0.47 -30.84
C ALA A 269 13.01 -0.40 -30.19
N GLN A 270 13.12 0.21 -29.00
CA GLN A 270 14.39 0.39 -28.29
C GLN A 270 14.70 -0.75 -27.31
N PHE A 271 13.73 -1.61 -26.99
CA PHE A 271 13.95 -2.74 -26.07
C PHE A 271 15.04 -3.73 -26.51
N PRO A 272 15.22 -4.07 -27.81
CA PRO A 272 16.36 -4.90 -28.23
C PRO A 272 17.72 -4.28 -27.88
N THR A 273 17.88 -2.97 -28.06
CA THR A 273 19.10 -2.23 -27.72
C THR A 273 19.31 -2.16 -26.21
N TRP A 274 18.24 -1.90 -25.45
CA TRP A 274 18.26 -1.91 -23.99
C TRP A 274 18.68 -3.29 -23.44
N ARG A 275 18.06 -4.37 -23.95
CA ARG A 275 18.42 -5.76 -23.62
C ARG A 275 19.89 -6.04 -23.89
N LYS A 276 20.41 -5.64 -25.05
CA LYS A 276 21.81 -5.85 -25.42
C LYS A 276 22.75 -5.21 -24.41
N ARG A 277 22.46 -3.98 -23.97
CA ARG A 277 23.22 -3.29 -22.91
C ARG A 277 23.14 -4.03 -21.58
N LEU A 278 21.96 -4.52 -21.19
CA LEU A 278 21.79 -5.31 -19.98
C LEU A 278 22.60 -6.61 -20.01
N ARG A 279 22.56 -7.35 -21.13
CA ARG A 279 23.36 -8.58 -21.33
C ARG A 279 24.86 -8.30 -21.20
N GLN A 280 25.35 -7.24 -21.85
CA GLN A 280 26.76 -6.82 -21.77
C GLN A 280 27.17 -6.48 -20.33
N TYR A 281 26.30 -5.78 -19.60
CA TYR A 281 26.53 -5.45 -18.20
C TYR A 281 26.61 -6.70 -17.33
N LEU A 282 25.67 -7.64 -17.48
CA LEU A 282 25.66 -8.91 -16.75
C LEU A 282 26.93 -9.72 -16.99
N THR A 283 27.42 -9.78 -18.23
CA THR A 283 28.71 -10.41 -18.57
C THR A 283 29.87 -9.73 -17.84
N ARG A 284 29.91 -8.39 -17.82
CA ARG A 284 30.97 -7.62 -17.16
C ARG A 284 31.02 -7.84 -15.65
N ILE A 285 29.88 -8.00 -14.99
CA ILE A 285 29.82 -8.30 -13.55
C ILE A 285 29.90 -9.81 -13.24
N ASN A 286 30.27 -10.63 -14.25
CA ASN A 286 30.40 -12.08 -14.17
C ASN A 286 29.14 -12.78 -13.62
N LYS A 287 27.96 -12.30 -14.01
CA LYS A 287 26.67 -12.92 -13.68
C LYS A 287 26.13 -13.66 -14.88
N ARG A 288 25.88 -14.96 -14.70
CA ARG A 288 25.30 -15.84 -15.74
C ARG A 288 23.78 -15.87 -15.58
N ILE A 289 23.13 -14.77 -15.97
CA ILE A 289 21.67 -14.70 -16.09
C ILE A 289 21.32 -14.70 -17.56
N ASP A 290 20.43 -15.61 -17.94
CA ASP A 290 19.82 -15.59 -19.25
C ASP A 290 18.76 -14.47 -19.31
N VAL A 291 18.88 -13.60 -20.31
CA VAL A 291 17.91 -12.53 -20.58
C VAL A 291 17.25 -12.86 -21.91
N PRO A 292 16.02 -13.40 -21.93
CA PRO A 292 15.36 -13.82 -23.16
C PRO A 292 15.08 -12.67 -24.13
N ASP A 293 14.89 -12.97 -25.42
CA ASP A 293 14.48 -11.98 -26.43
C ASP A 293 13.01 -11.53 -26.27
N SER A 294 12.23 -12.18 -25.40
CA SER A 294 10.90 -11.74 -25.00
C SER A 294 10.92 -10.75 -23.83
N PHE A 295 12.06 -10.57 -23.15
CA PHE A 295 12.17 -9.71 -21.97
C PHE A 295 12.55 -8.26 -22.34
N PRO A 296 12.08 -7.22 -21.65
CA PRO A 296 11.01 -7.23 -20.65
C PRO A 296 9.65 -7.41 -21.32
N ASP A 297 8.66 -7.90 -20.57
CA ASP A 297 7.28 -7.82 -21.02
C ASP A 297 6.86 -6.34 -21.04
N THR A 298 6.71 -5.81 -22.25
CA THR A 298 6.36 -4.40 -22.51
C THR A 298 5.10 -3.97 -21.78
N ARG A 299 4.14 -4.90 -21.62
CA ARG A 299 2.88 -4.65 -20.96
C ARG A 299 3.06 -4.40 -19.46
N ILE A 300 3.97 -5.13 -18.82
CA ILE A 300 4.29 -4.93 -17.39
C ILE A 300 4.90 -3.55 -17.16
N VAL A 301 5.84 -3.15 -18.03
CA VAL A 301 6.48 -1.83 -17.93
C VAL A 301 5.44 -0.72 -18.10
N GLU A 302 4.50 -0.87 -19.04
CA GLU A 302 3.41 0.08 -19.26
C GLU A 302 2.45 0.17 -18.07
N LEU A 303 2.15 -0.93 -17.39
CA LEU A 303 1.28 -0.94 -16.20
C LEU A 303 1.85 -0.06 -15.07
N TYR A 304 3.16 -0.11 -14.86
CA TYR A 304 3.82 0.78 -13.90
C TYR A 304 3.94 2.22 -14.40
N ASN A 305 4.24 2.44 -15.70
CA ASN A 305 4.50 3.77 -16.27
C ASN A 305 3.26 4.60 -16.59
N LYS A 306 2.17 3.94 -16.93
CA LYS A 306 0.90 4.57 -17.28
C LYS A 306 -0.22 3.82 -16.56
N PRO A 307 -0.22 3.83 -15.21
CA PRO A 307 -1.27 3.18 -14.46
C PRO A 307 -2.61 3.84 -14.77
N LEU A 308 -3.68 3.05 -14.73
CA LEU A 308 -5.02 3.58 -14.91
C LEU A 308 -5.44 4.34 -13.65
N VAL A 309 -5.38 5.66 -13.72
CA VAL A 309 -5.72 6.61 -12.63
C VAL A 309 -6.72 7.66 -13.11
N SER A 310 -7.40 8.34 -12.19
CA SER A 310 -8.42 9.31 -12.56
C SER A 310 -7.82 10.49 -13.34
N PRO A 311 -8.58 11.10 -14.26
CA PRO A 311 -8.20 12.36 -14.91
C PRO A 311 -7.91 13.46 -13.89
N GLU A 312 -7.02 14.39 -14.25
CA GLU A 312 -6.58 15.49 -13.39
C GLU A 312 -7.75 16.32 -12.85
N ARG A 313 -8.73 16.63 -13.71
CA ARG A 313 -9.94 17.36 -13.32
C ARG A 313 -10.65 16.76 -12.12
N ILE A 314 -10.85 15.43 -12.10
CA ILE A 314 -11.55 14.75 -11.00
C ILE A 314 -10.74 14.89 -9.71
N MET A 315 -9.42 14.72 -9.79
CA MET A 315 -8.55 14.86 -8.61
C MET A 315 -8.49 16.30 -8.09
N SER A 316 -8.51 17.31 -8.98
CA SER A 316 -8.58 18.72 -8.59
C SER A 316 -9.90 19.06 -7.89
N ASP A 317 -11.01 18.46 -8.32
CA ASP A 317 -12.32 18.66 -7.67
C ASP A 317 -12.34 18.04 -6.26
N ILE A 318 -11.76 16.86 -6.08
CA ILE A 318 -11.57 16.23 -4.74
C ILE A 318 -10.81 17.18 -3.81
N GLY A 319 -9.77 17.86 -4.31
CA GLY A 319 -8.95 18.79 -3.54
C GLY A 319 -9.68 20.00 -2.95
N LYS A 320 -10.94 20.24 -3.34
CA LYS A 320 -11.78 21.34 -2.83
C LYS A 320 -12.57 20.96 -1.56
N PHE A 321 -12.69 19.67 -1.24
CA PHE A 321 -13.61 19.17 -0.21
C PHE A 321 -12.91 18.70 1.07
N TRP A 322 -12.18 19.59 1.74
CA TRP A 322 -11.44 19.24 2.97
C TRP A 322 -12.06 19.73 4.28
N ASN A 323 -13.10 20.58 4.22
CA ASN A 323 -13.82 21.08 5.39
C ASN A 323 -15.30 20.64 5.39
N PRO A 324 -15.59 19.34 5.43
CA PRO A 324 -16.96 18.84 5.50
C PRO A 324 -17.52 19.05 6.92
N SER A 325 -18.69 19.67 7.02
CA SER A 325 -19.52 19.62 8.23
C SER A 325 -20.31 18.32 8.25
N PHE A 326 -20.44 17.67 9.40
CA PHE A 326 -21.33 16.52 9.56
C PHE A 326 -22.37 16.81 10.65
N ASP A 327 -23.58 16.28 10.46
CA ASP A 327 -24.66 16.36 11.42
C ASP A 327 -24.44 15.31 12.52
N GLU A 328 -24.14 15.77 13.74
CA GLU A 328 -23.90 14.89 14.89
C GLU A 328 -25.10 14.01 15.24
N MET A 329 -26.32 14.52 15.06
CA MET A 329 -27.56 13.78 15.34
C MET A 329 -27.80 12.70 14.28
N GLU A 330 -27.56 13.02 13.01
CA GLU A 330 -27.63 12.04 11.93
C GLU A 330 -26.56 10.95 12.12
N LEU A 331 -25.33 11.36 12.45
CA LEU A 331 -24.24 10.45 12.75
C LEU A 331 -24.61 9.53 13.91
N GLN A 332 -25.12 10.06 15.03
CA GLN A 332 -25.53 9.26 16.19
C GLN A 332 -26.61 8.24 15.83
N ARG A 333 -27.66 8.65 15.12
CA ARG A 333 -28.74 7.76 14.65
C ARG A 333 -28.23 6.64 13.74
N PHE A 334 -27.19 6.92 12.97
CA PHE A 334 -26.54 5.95 12.10
C PHE A 334 -25.62 4.99 12.88
N ILE A 335 -24.67 5.50 13.66
CA ILE A 335 -23.61 4.68 14.29
C ILE A 335 -24.10 3.86 15.47
N ALA A 336 -25.05 4.37 16.26
CA ALA A 336 -25.51 3.72 17.49
C ALA A 336 -26.07 2.31 17.26
N PRO A 337 -27.03 2.08 16.34
CA PRO A 337 -27.55 0.74 16.07
C PRO A 337 -26.53 -0.16 15.36
N ILE A 338 -25.63 0.40 14.55
CA ILE A 338 -24.67 -0.36 13.72
C ILE A 338 -23.52 -0.91 14.56
N PHE A 339 -23.03 -0.12 15.51
CA PHE A 339 -21.89 -0.46 16.36
C PHE A 339 -22.30 -0.86 17.78
N ASN A 340 -23.60 -0.94 18.05
CA ASN A 340 -24.17 -1.25 19.36
C ASN A 340 -23.62 -0.31 20.44
N PHE A 341 -23.68 1.00 20.18
CA PHE A 341 -23.49 2.03 21.20
C PHE A 341 -24.85 2.27 21.85
N GLY A 342 -25.20 1.42 22.81
CA GLY A 342 -26.46 1.45 23.56
C GLY A 342 -26.23 1.06 25.00
#